data_AF-A0A2H0MTQ6-F1
#
_entry.id   AF-A0A2H0MTQ6-F1
#
_cell.length_a   1.000
_cell.length_b   1.000
_cell.length_c   1.000
_cell.angle_alpha   90.00
_cell.angle_beta   90.00
_cell.angle_gamma   90.00
#
_symmetry.space_group_name_H-M   'P 1'
#
loop_
_entity.id
_entity.type
_entity.pdbx_description
1 polymer ?
#
loop_
_entity_poly.entity_id
_entity_poly.type
_entity_poly.pdbx_seq_one_letter_code
_entity_poly.pdbx_strand_id
1 'polypeptide(L)'
;MPIHVNPPTRNIRIPVGENQIILKLRNYTAPEYSQFMRARYEIKKGNRFTDKSHEARIQFVDLLLVDVCAEDAEGNKDTVVFSDPADGQTRELTAQVPDWKSHLNPSWKISAAMELEGQSAELEHDSLKN
;
A
#
# COMPACT_ATOMS: atom_id res chain seq x y z
N MET A 1 -10.58 1.44 -31.66
CA MET A 1 -10.22 1.93 -30.31
C MET A 1 -9.91 0.73 -29.44
N PRO A 2 -8.75 0.66 -28.78
CA PRO A 2 -8.48 -0.39 -27.80
C PRO A 2 -9.42 -0.23 -26.60
N ILE A 3 -9.98 -1.33 -26.13
CA ILE A 3 -10.80 -1.37 -24.91
C ILE A 3 -9.83 -1.48 -23.72
N HIS A 4 -9.79 -0.46 -22.89
CA HIS A 4 -8.99 -0.46 -21.67
C HIS A 4 -9.79 -1.10 -20.54
N VAL A 5 -9.45 -2.34 -20.17
CA VAL A 5 -9.93 -2.94 -18.93
C VAL A 5 -8.96 -2.53 -17.84
N ASN A 6 -9.27 -1.43 -17.14
CA ASN A 6 -8.51 -1.08 -15.95
C ASN A 6 -8.72 -2.19 -14.90
N PRO A 7 -7.65 -2.75 -14.32
CA PRO A 7 -7.81 -3.71 -13.24
C PRO A 7 -8.61 -3.04 -12.11
N PRO A 8 -9.51 -3.80 -11.44
CA PRO A 8 -10.27 -3.26 -10.33
C PRO A 8 -9.32 -2.70 -9.27
N THR A 9 -9.58 -1.46 -8.86
CA THR A 9 -8.82 -0.76 -7.82
C THR A 9 -9.63 -0.68 -6.54
N ARG A 10 -8.93 -0.68 -5.41
CA ARG A 10 -9.46 -0.43 -4.07
C ARG A 10 -8.75 0.77 -3.46
N ASN A 11 -9.46 1.49 -2.59
CA ASN A 11 -8.92 2.61 -1.85
C ASN A 11 -8.74 2.17 -0.39
N ILE A 12 -7.52 2.30 0.13
CA ILE A 12 -7.24 2.10 1.55
C ILE A 12 -7.03 3.48 2.17
N ARG A 13 -7.87 3.82 3.15
CA ARG A 13 -7.82 5.09 3.88
C ARG A 13 -7.00 4.91 5.14
N ILE A 14 -6.05 5.81 5.35
CA ILE A 14 -5.10 5.78 6.47
C ILE A 14 -5.24 7.11 7.22
N PRO A 15 -5.64 7.11 8.49
CA PRO A 15 -5.73 8.33 9.27
C PRO A 15 -4.34 8.89 9.56
N VAL A 16 -4.15 10.20 9.33
CA VAL A 16 -2.92 10.94 9.59
C VAL A 16 -3.28 12.27 10.25
N GLY A 17 -3.36 12.26 11.59
CA GLY A 17 -3.89 13.39 12.35
C GLY A 17 -5.39 13.54 12.12
N GLU A 18 -5.82 14.74 11.75
CA GLU A 18 -7.22 15.03 11.40
C GLU A 18 -7.54 14.71 9.93
N ASN A 19 -6.51 14.47 9.11
CA ASN A 19 -6.64 14.18 7.69
C ASN A 19 -6.55 12.68 7.41
N GLN A 20 -6.83 12.29 6.16
CA GLN A 20 -6.71 10.92 5.69
C GLN A 20 -5.86 10.85 4.42
N ILE A 21 -4.94 9.89 4.39
CA ILE A 21 -4.22 9.51 3.17
C ILE A 21 -4.94 8.33 2.53
N ILE A 22 -5.16 8.41 1.23
CA ILE A 22 -5.85 7.40 0.46
C ILE A 22 -4.85 6.78 -0.51
N LEU A 23 -4.51 5.53 -0.26
CA LEU A 23 -3.71 4.72 -1.17
C LEU A 23 -4.64 4.00 -2.14
N LYS A 24 -4.52 4.31 -3.43
CA LYS A 24 -5.25 3.62 -4.49
C LYS A 24 -4.42 2.44 -4.96
N LEU A 25 -4.89 1.24 -4.64
CA LEU A 25 -4.22 -0.02 -4.95
C LEU A 25 -4.99 -0.76 -6.03
N ARG A 26 -4.30 -1.43 -6.97
CA ARG A 26 -4.95 -2.47 -7.76
C ARG A 26 -5.23 -3.69 -6.88
N ASN A 27 -6.19 -4.51 -7.28
CA ASN A 27 -6.35 -5.82 -6.65
C ASN A 27 -5.09 -6.67 -6.84
N TYR A 28 -4.69 -7.35 -5.77
CA TYR A 28 -3.67 -8.38 -5.83
C TYR A 28 -4.26 -9.68 -6.39
N THR A 29 -3.38 -10.50 -6.97
CA THR A 29 -3.66 -11.87 -7.36
C THR A 29 -3.29 -12.84 -6.23
N ALA A 30 -3.86 -14.04 -6.23
CA ALA A 30 -3.53 -15.07 -5.25
C ALA A 30 -2.02 -15.43 -5.21
N PRO A 31 -1.30 -15.52 -6.35
CA PRO A 31 0.15 -15.71 -6.35
C PRO A 31 0.93 -14.57 -5.68
N GLU A 32 0.56 -13.31 -5.95
CA GLU A 32 1.22 -12.14 -5.35
C GLU A 32 1.03 -12.13 -3.83
N TYR A 33 -0.19 -12.41 -3.36
CA TYR A 33 -0.47 -12.50 -1.92
C TYR A 33 0.28 -13.66 -1.27
N SER A 34 0.32 -14.83 -1.91
CA SER A 34 1.09 -15.99 -1.43
C SER A 34 2.58 -15.68 -1.32
N GLN A 35 3.13 -14.96 -2.30
CA GLN A 35 4.53 -14.54 -2.28
C GLN A 35 4.80 -13.55 -1.14
N PHE A 36 3.91 -12.57 -0.94
CA PHE A 36 3.98 -11.63 0.17
C PHE A 36 4.01 -12.36 1.52
N MET A 37 3.07 -13.28 1.75
CA MET A 37 2.97 -14.00 3.03
C MET A 37 4.24 -14.81 3.36
N ARG A 38 4.87 -15.39 2.33
CA ARG A 38 6.15 -16.10 2.46
C ARG A 38 7.33 -15.16 2.69
N ALA A 39 7.34 -14.00 2.04
CA ALA A 39 8.42 -13.02 2.15
C ALA A 39 8.56 -12.39 3.54
N ARG A 40 7.51 -12.45 4.38
CA ARG A 40 7.55 -11.95 5.77
C ARG A 40 8.56 -12.67 6.65
N TYR A 41 8.93 -13.91 6.33
CA TYR A 41 9.81 -14.74 7.16
C TYR A 41 10.96 -15.30 6.34
N GLU A 42 12.19 -15.09 6.81
CA GLU A 42 13.37 -15.74 6.25
C GLU A 42 13.87 -16.82 7.23
N ILE A 43 13.86 -18.08 6.77
CA ILE A 43 14.42 -19.22 7.52
C ILE A 43 15.88 -19.38 7.08
N LYS A 44 16.83 -18.98 7.94
CA LYS A 44 18.26 -19.22 7.70
C LYS A 44 18.68 -20.60 8.24
N LYS A 45 19.68 -21.21 7.60
CA LYS A 45 20.29 -22.47 8.08
C LYS A 45 20.68 -22.33 9.56
N GLY A 46 20.20 -23.27 10.38
CA GLY A 46 20.45 -23.28 11.83
C GLY A 46 19.33 -22.68 12.69
N ASN A 47 18.06 -22.76 12.26
CA ASN A 47 16.88 -22.33 13.05
C ASN A 47 16.85 -20.85 13.46
N ARG A 48 17.59 -19.97 12.77
CA ARG A 48 17.49 -18.53 12.97
C ARG A 48 16.37 -17.98 12.10
N PHE A 49 15.31 -17.50 12.75
CA PHE A 49 14.21 -16.78 12.12
C PHE A 49 14.55 -15.29 12.05
N THR A 50 14.47 -14.70 10.87
CA THR A 50 14.55 -13.24 10.70
C THR A 50 13.17 -12.74 10.27
N ASP A 51 12.61 -11.83 11.07
CA ASP A 51 11.37 -11.15 10.73
C ASP A 51 11.65 -10.06 9.69
N LYS A 52 11.02 -10.20 8.52
CA LYS A 52 11.06 -9.23 7.41
C LYS A 52 9.67 -8.68 7.11
N SER A 53 8.73 -8.79 8.05
CA SER A 53 7.34 -8.40 7.85
C SER A 53 7.20 -6.95 7.39
N HIS A 54 7.98 -6.02 7.94
CA HIS A 54 7.93 -4.60 7.54
C HIS A 54 8.38 -4.39 6.09
N GLU A 55 9.51 -4.99 5.70
CA GLU A 55 10.03 -4.88 4.33
C GLU A 55 9.07 -5.53 3.32
N ALA A 56 8.57 -6.72 3.64
CA ALA A 56 7.61 -7.44 2.81
C ALA A 56 6.30 -6.65 2.61
N ARG A 57 5.79 -6.00 3.67
CA ARG A 57 4.59 -5.14 3.60
C ARG A 57 4.79 -3.93 2.69
N ILE A 58 5.91 -3.25 2.83
CA ILE A 58 6.26 -2.09 1.99
C ILE A 58 6.33 -2.52 0.52
N GLN A 59 7.09 -3.59 0.22
CA GLN A 59 7.25 -4.10 -1.14
C GLN A 59 5.91 -4.55 -1.76
N PHE A 60 5.06 -5.20 -0.96
CA PHE A 60 3.74 -5.64 -1.42
C PHE A 60 2.84 -4.45 -1.77
N VAL A 61 2.79 -3.41 -0.94
CA VAL A 61 2.03 -2.21 -1.27
C VAL A 61 2.63 -1.48 -2.47
N ASP A 62 3.95 -1.37 -2.58
CA ASP A 62 4.60 -0.75 -3.74
C ASP A 62 4.26 -1.46 -5.06
N LEU A 63 4.14 -2.78 -5.04
CA LEU A 63 3.71 -3.58 -6.18
C LEU A 63 2.26 -3.29 -6.63
N LEU A 64 1.38 -2.97 -5.68
CA LEU A 64 -0.05 -2.75 -5.92
C LEU A 64 -0.43 -1.27 -6.10
N LEU A 65 0.39 -0.37 -5.59
CA LEU A 65 0.09 1.05 -5.52
C LEU A 65 0.05 1.67 -6.92
N VAL A 66 -1.07 2.31 -7.23
CA VAL A 66 -1.34 2.95 -8.52
C VAL A 66 -1.34 4.47 -8.38
N ASP A 67 -1.88 4.99 -7.29
CA ASP A 67 -2.00 6.43 -7.05
C ASP A 67 -2.14 6.74 -5.55
N VAL A 68 -2.01 8.01 -5.20
CA VAL A 68 -2.20 8.51 -3.84
C VAL A 68 -2.98 9.83 -3.86
N CYS A 69 -3.90 9.98 -2.91
CA CYS A 69 -4.59 11.24 -2.64
C CYS A 69 -4.78 11.45 -1.15
N ALA A 70 -5.27 12.63 -0.77
CA ALA A 70 -5.63 12.94 0.61
C ALA A 70 -7.10 13.40 0.71
N GLU A 71 -7.67 13.28 1.89
CA GLU A 71 -8.93 13.90 2.31
C GLU A 71 -8.64 14.72 3.59
N ASP A 72 -9.22 15.92 3.68
CA ASP A 72 -9.16 16.75 4.89
C ASP A 72 -10.11 16.24 5.99
N ALA A 73 -10.15 16.92 7.13
CA ALA A 73 -11.00 16.56 8.27
C ALA A 73 -12.51 16.59 7.94
N GLU A 74 -12.89 17.40 6.98
CA GLU A 74 -14.25 17.56 6.47
C GLU A 74 -14.59 16.56 5.34
N GLY A 75 -13.62 15.75 4.90
CA GLY A 75 -13.76 14.77 3.82
C GLY A 75 -13.68 15.37 2.41
N ASN A 76 -13.22 16.62 2.27
CA ASN A 76 -12.94 17.19 0.97
C ASN A 76 -11.61 16.65 0.43
N LYS A 77 -11.52 16.57 -0.90
CA LYS A 77 -10.31 16.12 -1.57
C LYS A 77 -9.16 17.10 -1.32
N ASP A 78 -8.05 16.57 -0.83
CA ASP A 78 -6.78 17.25 -0.66
C ASP A 78 -5.67 16.53 -1.47
N THR A 79 -4.48 17.11 -1.48
CA THR A 79 -3.31 16.63 -2.22
C THR A 79 -2.23 16.16 -1.26
N VAL A 80 -1.52 15.10 -1.64
CA VAL A 80 -0.29 14.74 -0.96
C VAL A 80 0.82 15.55 -1.60
N VAL A 81 1.65 16.21 -0.78
CA VAL A 81 2.80 16.98 -1.26
C VAL A 81 4.09 16.38 -0.75
N PHE A 82 5.17 16.57 -1.50
CA PHE A 82 6.53 16.22 -1.09
C PHE A 82 7.47 17.38 -1.36
N SER A 83 8.55 17.48 -0.59
CA SER A 83 9.64 18.41 -0.87
C SER A 83 10.66 17.70 -1.74
N ASP A 84 10.88 18.22 -2.96
CA ASP A 84 11.87 17.64 -3.88
C ASP A 84 13.27 17.85 -3.29
N PRO A 85 14.05 16.78 -3.06
CA PRO A 85 15.38 16.91 -2.45
C PRO A 85 16.40 17.61 -3.36
N ALA A 86 16.13 17.71 -4.67
CA ALA A 86 17.05 18.35 -5.62
C ALA A 86 17.02 19.88 -5.54
N ASP A 87 15.86 20.48 -5.28
CA ASP A 87 15.68 21.94 -5.27
C ASP A 87 14.98 22.50 -4.02
N GLY A 88 14.51 21.63 -3.12
CA GLY A 88 13.81 21.99 -1.89
C GLY A 88 12.37 22.50 -2.09
N GLN A 89 11.84 22.46 -3.31
CA GLN A 89 10.49 22.96 -3.59
C GLN A 89 9.42 21.92 -3.23
N THR A 90 8.31 22.40 -2.69
CA THR A 90 7.14 21.57 -2.42
C THR A 90 6.35 21.36 -3.71
N ARG A 91 6.07 20.11 -4.05
CA ARG A 91 5.30 19.71 -5.23
C ARG A 91 4.24 18.68 -4.86
N GLU A 92 3.18 18.61 -5.65
CA GLU A 92 2.19 17.55 -5.52
C GLU A 92 2.80 16.19 -5.86
N LEU A 93 2.59 15.22 -4.99
CA LEU A 93 2.99 13.84 -5.18
C LEU A 93 1.90 13.12 -5.96
N THR A 94 2.18 12.86 -7.24
CA THR A 94 1.29 12.13 -8.13
C THR A 94 2.02 10.96 -8.77
N ALA A 95 1.27 10.02 -9.36
CA ALA A 95 1.86 8.89 -10.10
C ALA A 95 2.72 9.29 -11.32
N GLN A 96 2.70 10.57 -11.72
CA GLN A 96 3.52 11.11 -12.82
C GLN A 96 4.94 11.48 -12.36
N VAL A 97 5.16 11.67 -11.05
CA VAL A 97 6.48 11.99 -10.52
C VAL A 97 7.36 10.73 -10.61
N PRO A 98 8.59 10.81 -11.16
CA PRO A 98 9.51 9.68 -11.18
C PRO A 98 9.79 9.20 -9.76
N ASP A 99 9.75 7.88 -9.56
CA ASP A 99 9.96 7.24 -8.25
C ASP A 99 9.06 7.76 -7.11
N TRP A 100 7.87 8.29 -7.44
CA TRP A 100 6.95 8.88 -6.45
C TRP A 100 6.63 7.98 -5.24
N LYS A 101 6.67 6.66 -5.42
CA LYS A 101 6.41 5.69 -4.36
C LYS A 101 7.47 5.76 -3.26
N SER A 102 8.72 6.11 -3.57
CA SER A 102 9.79 6.21 -2.58
C SER A 102 9.62 7.43 -1.65
N HIS A 103 8.89 8.45 -2.10
CA HIS A 103 8.58 9.64 -1.31
C HIS A 103 7.43 9.45 -0.31
N LEU A 104 6.67 8.35 -0.41
CA LEU A 104 5.62 8.04 0.55
C LEU A 104 6.19 7.53 1.89
N ASN A 105 5.55 7.96 2.98
CA ASN A 105 5.92 7.47 4.30
C ASN A 105 5.75 5.95 4.39
N PRO A 106 6.79 5.19 4.76
CA PRO A 106 6.70 3.73 4.89
C PRO A 106 5.61 3.26 5.85
N SER A 107 5.28 4.04 6.89
CA SER A 107 4.22 3.69 7.85
C SER A 107 2.86 3.56 7.17
N TRP A 108 2.54 4.41 6.19
CA TRP A 108 1.29 4.34 5.44
C TRP A 108 1.20 3.04 4.64
N LYS A 109 2.31 2.64 4.00
CA LYS A 109 2.38 1.37 3.26
C LYS A 109 2.19 0.18 4.20
N ILE A 110 2.82 0.21 5.38
CA ILE A 110 2.66 -0.85 6.38
C ILE A 110 1.21 -0.94 6.85
N SER A 111 0.56 0.18 7.18
CA SER A 111 -0.85 0.22 7.58
C SER A 111 -1.77 -0.33 6.49
N ALA A 112 -1.57 0.04 5.23
CA ALA A 112 -2.37 -0.50 4.14
C ALA A 112 -2.17 -2.01 3.93
N ALA A 113 -0.95 -2.51 4.09
CA ALA A 113 -0.71 -3.94 4.02
C ALA A 113 -1.43 -4.69 5.16
N MET A 114 -1.42 -4.15 6.38
CA MET A 114 -2.11 -4.75 7.52
C MET A 114 -3.62 -4.80 7.33
N GLU A 115 -4.22 -3.76 6.73
CA GLU A 115 -5.64 -3.76 6.37
C GLU A 115 -5.96 -4.89 5.36
N LEU A 116 -5.12 -5.07 4.34
CA LEU A 116 -5.29 -6.17 3.37
C LEU A 116 -5.12 -7.56 4.02
N GLU A 117 -4.20 -7.69 4.97
CA GLU A 117 -4.03 -8.90 5.77
C GLU A 117 -5.29 -9.21 6.59
N GLY A 118 -5.86 -8.20 7.26
CA GLY A 118 -7.09 -8.31 8.03
C GLY A 118 -8.29 -8.76 7.20
N GLN A 119 -8.53 -8.07 6.07
CA GLN A 119 -9.62 -8.42 5.14
C GLN A 119 -9.51 -9.85 4.61
N SER A 120 -8.29 -10.33 4.32
CA SER A 120 -8.10 -11.70 3.86
C SER A 120 -8.41 -12.73 4.95
N ALA A 121 -8.05 -12.44 6.21
CA ALA A 121 -8.34 -13.33 7.34
C ALA A 121 -9.84 -13.40 7.64
N GLU A 122 -10.56 -12.28 7.51
CA GLU A 122 -12.02 -12.23 7.66
C GLU A 122 -12.73 -13.08 6.60
N LEU A 123 -12.34 -12.95 5.33
CA LEU A 123 -12.90 -13.76 4.24
C LEU A 123 -12.68 -15.26 4.45
N GLU A 124 -11.49 -15.66 4.92
CA GLU A 124 -11.19 -17.05 5.24
C GLU A 124 -12.10 -17.57 6.37
N HIS A 125 -12.23 -16.80 7.45
CA HIS A 125 -13.08 -17.15 8.59
C HIS A 125 -14.55 -17.30 8.22
N ASP A 126 -15.08 -16.40 7.39
CA ASP A 126 -16.47 -16.45 6.93
C ASP A 126 -16.72 -17.61 5.95
N SER A 127 -15.72 -17.99 5.16
CA SER A 127 -15.81 -19.15 4.26
C SER A 127 -15.79 -20.49 4.97
N LEU A 128 -15.14 -20.58 6.14
CA LEU A 128 -15.03 -21.82 6.93
C LEU A 128 -16.26 -22.07 7.83
N LYS A 129 -17.10 -21.06 8.04
CA LYS A 129 -18.35 -21.16 8.82
C LYS A 129 -19.58 -21.59 8.01
N ASN A 130 -19.48 -21.58 6.69
CA ASN A 130 -20.52 -22.03 5.76
C ASN A 130 -20.18 -23.40 5.17
#